data_AF-A0A920DQM7-F1
#
_entry.id   AF-A0A920DQM7-F1
#
_cell.length_a   1.000
_cell.length_b   1.000
_cell.length_c   1.000
_cell.angle_alpha   90.00
_cell.angle_beta   90.00
_cell.angle_gamma   90.00
#
_symmetry.space_group_name_H-M   'P 1'
#
loop_
_entity.id
_entity.type
_entity.pdbx_description
1 polymer ?
#
loop_
_entity_poly.entity_id
_entity_poly.type
_entity_poly.pdbx_seq_one_letter_code
_entity_poly.pdbx_strand_id
1 'polypeptide(L)' 'MKSIYAITPPNEKLENLLKQVDSLLDAGITLFQYRSKENNLNKIKNEASSLLETIKEKMEN' A
#
# COMPACT_ATOMS: atom_id res chain seq x y z
N MET A 1 -20.33 -2.06 6.97
CA MET A 1 -20.11 -2.63 5.62
C MET A 1 -19.03 -3.69 5.72
N LYS A 2 -19.19 -4.85 5.05
CA LYS A 2 -18.09 -5.80 4.88
C LYS A 2 -17.30 -5.35 3.66
N SER A 3 -16.05 -4.94 3.84
CA SER A 3 -15.14 -4.54 2.77
C SER A 3 -13.91 -5.44 2.79
N ILE A 4 -13.29 -5.66 1.64
CA ILE A 4 -12.00 -6.33 1.52
C ILE A 4 -10.92 -5.25 1.67
N TYR A 5 -9.87 -5.54 2.44
CA TYR A 5 -8.73 -4.65 2.60
C TYR A 5 -7.43 -5.42 2.49
N ALA A 6 -6.44 -4.78 1.85
CA ALA A 6 -5.12 -5.33 1.68
C ALA A 6 -4.21 -4.92 2.85
N ILE A 7 -3.45 -5.86 3.40
CA ILE A 7 -2.40 -5.60 4.38
C ILE A 7 -1.07 -5.98 3.75
N THR A 8 -0.11 -5.05 3.72
CA THR A 8 1.20 -5.33 3.12
C THR A 8 1.98 -6.38 3.92
N PRO A 9 2.73 -7.30 3.27
CA PRO A 9 3.63 -8.18 3.99
C PRO A 9 4.74 -7.35 4.69
N PRO A 10 5.06 -7.63 5.96
CA PRO A 10 5.89 -6.75 6.79
C PRO A 10 7.36 -6.63 6.38
N ASN A 11 7.83 -7.55 5.53
CA ASN A 11 9.23 -7.63 5.09
C ASN A 11 9.37 -7.38 3.57
N GLU A 12 8.28 -6.97 2.91
CA GLU A 12 8.28 -6.73 1.48
C GLU A 12 8.86 -5.36 1.15
N LYS A 13 9.59 -5.25 0.04
CA LYS A 13 10.12 -3.96 -0.41
C LYS A 13 9.01 -3.11 -1.01
N LEU A 14 9.07 -1.79 -0.79
CA LEU A 14 8.11 -0.83 -1.35
C LEU A 14 7.89 -1.03 -2.86
N GLU A 15 8.97 -1.17 -3.64
CA GLU A 15 8.90 -1.38 -5.09
C GLU A 15 8.04 -2.59 -5.50
N ASN A 16 8.07 -3.66 -4.71
CA ASN A 16 7.27 -4.85 -4.97
C ASN A 16 5.80 -4.64 -4.59
N LEU A 17 5.55 -3.85 -3.53
CA LEU A 17 4.19 -3.47 -3.14
C LEU A 17 3.53 -2.59 -4.21
N LEU A 18 4.27 -1.63 -4.77
CA LEU A 18 3.76 -0.71 -5.79
C LEU A 18 3.30 -1.45 -7.06
N LYS A 19 4.00 -2.51 -7.46
CA LYS A 19 3.62 -3.36 -8.60
C LYS A 19 2.28 -4.09 -8.41
N GLN A 20 1.81 -4.25 -7.18
CA GLN A 20 0.55 -4.92 -6.86
C GLN A 20 -0.63 -3.95 -6.73
N VAL A 21 -0.39 -2.64 -6.72
CA VAL A 21 -1.47 -1.66 -6.48
C VAL A 21 -2.53 -1.74 -7.57
N ASP A 22 -2.13 -1.79 -8.84
CA ASP A 22 -3.07 -1.88 -9.97
C ASP A 22 -3.97 -3.12 -9.89
N SER A 23 -3.37 -4.29 -9.70
CA SER A 23 -4.13 -5.55 -9.62
C SER A 23 -5.09 -5.60 -8.43
N LEU A 24 -4.73 -4.97 -7.31
CA LEU A 24 -5.60 -4.87 -6.13
C LEU A 24 -6.76 -3.90 -6.35
N LEU A 25 -6.51 -2.76 -6.99
CA LEU A 25 -7.55 -1.79 -7.36
C LEU A 25 -8.53 -2.39 -8.39
N ASP A 26 -8.02 -3.08 -9.41
CA ASP A 26 -8.82 -3.80 -10.41
C ASP A 26 -9.71 -4.88 -9.77
N ALA A 27 -9.23 -5.49 -8.68
CA ALA A 27 -9.99 -6.45 -7.88
C ALA A 27 -11.02 -5.80 -6.93
N GLY A 28 -11.15 -4.47 -6.96
CA GLY A 28 -12.09 -3.70 -6.13
C GLY A 28 -11.63 -3.45 -4.69
N ILE A 29 -10.34 -3.66 -4.39
CA ILE A 29 -9.78 -3.41 -3.06
C ILE A 29 -9.36 -1.95 -2.95
N THR A 30 -10.08 -1.19 -2.13
CA THR A 30 -9.88 0.27 -1.98
C THR A 30 -9.36 0.66 -0.59
N LEU A 31 -9.25 -0.30 0.34
CA LEU A 31 -8.72 -0.08 1.67
C LEU A 31 -7.38 -0.80 1.84
N PHE A 32 -6.36 -0.05 2.27
CA PHE A 32 -5.00 -0.53 2.39
C PHE A 32 -4.46 -0.24 3.79
N GLN A 33 -3.70 -1.18 4.35
CA GLN A 33 -2.93 -1.01 5.57
C GLN A 33 -1.46 -1.27 5.28
N TYR A 34 -0.62 -0.24 5.45
CA TYR A 34 0.82 -0.40 5.44
C TYR A 34 1.31 -1.03 6.74
N ARG A 35 2.05 -2.13 6.63
CA ARG A 35 2.69 -2.85 7.72
C ARG A 35 4.16 -3.08 7.37
N SER A 36 5.03 -2.74 8.32
CA SER A 36 6.48 -2.94 8.21
C SER A 36 7.03 -3.45 9.55
N LYS A 37 8.06 -4.30 9.49
CA LYS A 37 8.87 -4.70 10.65
C LYS A 37 10.13 -3.84 10.84
N GLU A 38 10.30 -2.79 10.04
CA GLU A 38 11.45 -1.89 10.18
C GLU A 38 11.42 -1.11 11.49
N ASN A 39 12.60 -0.82 12.01
CA ASN A 39 12.75 -0.05 13.25
C ASN A 39 12.95 1.45 13.00
N ASN A 40 13.17 1.86 11.75
CA ASN A 40 13.36 3.26 11.39
C ASN A 40 12.02 3.92 11.05
N LEU A 41 11.49 4.69 12.00
CA LEU A 41 10.20 5.38 11.86
C LEU A 41 10.14 6.31 10.64
N ASN A 42 11.23 7.00 10.30
CA ASN A 42 11.25 7.90 9.15
C ASN A 42 11.15 7.11 7.84
N LYS A 43 11.83 5.97 7.75
CA LYS A 43 11.71 5.06 6.60
C LYS A 43 10.28 4.55 6.47
N ILE A 44 9.66 4.08 7.56
CA ILE A 44 8.27 3.59 7.57
C ILE A 44 7.30 4.68 7.08
N LYS A 45 7.46 5.91 7.57
CA LYS A 45 6.63 7.05 7.15
C LYS A 45 6.77 7.36 5.67
N ASN A 46 8.01 7.42 5.17
CA ASN A 46 8.27 7.73 3.76
C ASN A 46 7.68 6.65 2.85
N GLU A 47 7.90 5.38 3.15
CA GLU A 47 7.36 4.27 2.36
C GLU A 47 5.82 4.24 2.39
N ALA A 48 5.21 4.47 3.56
CA ALA A 48 3.75 4.56 3.69
C ALA A 48 3.18 5.74 2.88
N SER A 49 3.83 6.90 2.91
CA SER A 49 3.42 8.08 2.13
C SER A 49 3.51 7.82 0.64
N SER A 50 4.62 7.25 0.15
CA SER A 50 4.77 6.93 -1.27
C SER A 50 3.72 5.93 -1.75
N LEU A 51 3.42 4.89 -0.96
CA LEU A 51 2.34 3.95 -1.29
C LEU A 51 0.98 4.64 -1.35
N LEU A 52 0.69 5.54 -0.39
CA LEU A 52 -0.57 6.29 -0.36
C LEU A 52 -0.73 7.21 -1.56
N GLU A 53 0.32 7.94 -1.95
CA GLU A 53 0.32 8.82 -3.12
C GLU A 53 0.02 8.02 -4.39
N THR A 54 0.71 6.90 -4.60
CA THR A 54 0.47 6.02 -5.76
C THR A 54 -0.96 5.48 -5.80
N ILE A 55 -1.54 5.07 -4.66
CA ILE A 55 -2.92 4.59 -4.61
C ILE A 55 -3.89 5.73 -4.99
N LYS A 56 -3.69 6.94 -4.47
CA LYS A 56 -4.55 8.10 -4.78
C LYS A 56 -4.50 8.48 -6.25
N GLU A 57 -3.30 8.60 -6.80
CA GLU A 57 -3.11 8.91 -8.23
C GLU A 57 -3.84 7.90 -9.11
N LYS A 58 -3.82 6.62 -8.76
CA LYS A 58 -4.49 5.56 -9.52
C LYS A 58 -6.01 5.52 -9.32
N MET A 59 -6.53 6.02 -8.20
CA MET A 59 -7.97 6.12 -7.96
C MET A 59 -8.60 7.37 -8.58
N GLU A 60 -7.81 8.40 -8.86
CA GLU A 60 -8.26 9.66 -9.47
C GLU A 60 -8.23 9.63 -11.02
N ASN A 61 -7.51 8.68 -11.62
CA ASN A 61 -7.45 8.44 -13.07
C ASN A 61 -8.41 7.33 -13.52
#